data_AF-A0A7X9M1N2-F1
#
_entry.id   AF-A0A7X9M1N2-F1
#
_cell.length_a   1.000
_cell.length_b   1.000
_cell.length_c   1.000
_cell.angle_alpha   90.00
_cell.angle_beta   90.00
_cell.angle_gamma   90.00
#
_symmetry.space_group_name_H-M   'P 1'
#
loop_
_entity.id
_entity.type
_entity.pdbx_description
1 polymer ?
#
loop_
_entity_poly.entity_id
_entity_poly.type
_entity_poly.pdbx_seq_one_letter_code
_entity_poly.pdbx_strand_id
1 'polypeptide(L)'
;MTRNEGITDEVIIKLYKSGMPYKEMIPIIGLTARGICKVLHRNGVKMLREQRSGQPRKHKVNEDFFKTWSHEMAWVLGMFITDGNVNRTNNTISFAQKDEKILHIIADYMNAEYVLSPFGPTKTTPSLIIHSKEVCNDLEKIGIKSNKSLTVPFPDVPMEFLPSFIRGVIDGDGWVQRSGYVMNITTGSILFAEGLLNVFRSWELRSEIKSQITKAAIPVYRVWVKGKHELPKLAKIIYDRNTHQAYIDYKKQRMMIHVSQDNY
;
A
#
# COMPACT_ATOMS: atom_id res chain seq x y z
N MET A 1 -22.47 15.84 36.71
CA MET A 1 -23.45 16.29 35.70
C MET A 1 -24.73 15.52 35.92
N THR A 2 -25.82 16.25 36.12
CA THR A 2 -27.17 15.73 36.24
C THR A 2 -27.82 15.64 34.86
N ARG A 3 -28.82 14.77 34.70
CA ARG A 3 -29.61 14.71 33.47
C ARG A 3 -30.43 15.98 33.33
N ASN A 4 -30.75 16.35 32.08
CA ASN A 4 -31.79 17.34 31.83
C ASN A 4 -33.15 16.82 32.35
N GLU A 5 -34.05 17.73 32.71
CA GLU A 5 -35.36 17.39 33.25
C GLU A 5 -36.16 16.50 32.28
N GLY A 6 -36.86 15.51 32.83
CA GLY A 6 -37.69 14.57 32.05
C GLY A 6 -36.96 13.44 31.33
N ILE A 7 -35.62 13.36 31.41
CA ILE A 7 -34.85 12.33 30.71
C ILE A 7 -34.72 11.03 31.53
N THR A 8 -35.46 10.00 31.12
CA THR A 8 -35.39 8.64 31.69
C THR A 8 -34.37 7.75 30.98
N ASP A 9 -34.01 6.61 31.58
CA ASP A 9 -33.14 5.60 30.95
C ASP A 9 -33.71 5.12 29.60
N GLU A 10 -35.04 4.98 29.51
CA GLU A 10 -35.74 4.53 28.31
C GLU A 10 -35.58 5.51 27.13
N VAL A 11 -35.67 6.82 27.40
CA VAL A 11 -35.44 7.87 26.39
C VAL A 11 -34.01 7.79 25.88
N ILE A 12 -33.02 7.63 26.77
CA ILE A 12 -31.61 7.49 26.41
C ILE A 12 -31.39 6.27 25.51
N ILE A 13 -31.99 5.13 25.87
CA ILE A 13 -31.88 3.87 25.11
C ILE A 13 -32.56 4.02 23.74
N LYS A 14 -33.72 4.68 23.65
CA LYS A 14 -34.45 4.92 22.40
C LYS A 14 -33.64 5.81 21.45
N LEU A 15 -33.10 6.91 21.95
CA LEU A 15 -32.22 7.80 21.18
C LEU A 15 -30.98 7.06 20.69
N TYR A 16 -30.36 6.24 21.54
CA TYR A 16 -29.21 5.43 21.16
C TYR A 16 -29.54 4.43 20.04
N LYS A 17 -30.64 3.68 20.19
CA LYS A 17 -31.08 2.67 19.20
C LYS A 17 -31.51 3.30 17.87
N SER A 18 -31.88 4.58 17.85
CA SER A 18 -32.18 5.31 16.61
C SER A 18 -30.94 5.63 15.76
N GLY A 19 -29.73 5.41 16.29
CA GLY A 19 -28.47 5.72 15.60
C GLY A 19 -28.02 7.17 15.72
N MET A 20 -28.67 7.98 16.56
CA MET A 20 -28.32 9.38 16.79
C MET A 20 -26.87 9.51 17.29
N PRO A 21 -26.04 10.41 16.71
CA PRO A 21 -24.68 10.63 17.17
C PRO A 21 -24.61 11.15 18.61
N TYR A 22 -23.61 10.70 19.38
CA TYR A 22 -23.38 11.20 20.75
C TYR A 22 -23.29 12.73 20.84
N LYS A 23 -22.73 13.39 19.82
CA LYS A 23 -22.60 14.85 19.78
C LYS A 23 -23.96 15.56 19.84
N GLU A 24 -24.99 14.94 19.27
CA GLU A 24 -26.38 15.43 19.28
C GLU A 24 -27.13 14.96 20.55
N MET A 25 -26.83 13.75 21.03
CA MET A 25 -27.45 13.21 22.25
C MET A 25 -27.03 13.96 23.53
N ILE A 26 -25.76 14.36 23.64
CA ILE A 26 -25.20 15.02 24.84
C ILE A 26 -26.00 16.28 25.23
N PRO A 27 -26.27 17.26 24.34
CA PRO A 27 -27.04 18.45 24.70
C PRO A 27 -28.49 18.15 25.07
N ILE A 28 -29.10 17.11 24.48
CA ILE A 28 -30.48 16.69 24.78
C ILE A 28 -30.57 16.03 26.17
N ILE A 29 -29.62 15.15 26.48
CA ILE A 29 -29.65 14.30 27.68
C ILE A 29 -29.04 15.02 28.90
N GLY A 30 -28.08 15.93 28.69
CA GLY A 30 -27.31 16.58 29.76
C GLY A 30 -26.19 15.71 30.34
N LEU A 31 -25.95 14.51 29.80
CA LEU A 31 -24.88 13.61 30.21
C LEU A 31 -23.74 13.59 29.20
N THR A 32 -22.51 13.40 29.70
CA THR A 32 -21.36 13.10 28.84
C THR A 32 -21.53 11.77 28.11
N ALA A 33 -20.77 11.56 27.03
CA ALA A 33 -20.72 10.27 26.33
C ALA A 33 -20.43 9.09 27.28
N ARG A 34 -19.53 9.27 28.26
CA ARG A 34 -19.26 8.26 29.31
C ARG A 34 -20.48 7.99 30.19
N GLY A 35 -21.22 9.04 30.56
CA GLY A 35 -22.46 8.92 31.32
C GLY A 35 -23.54 8.14 30.56
N ILE A 36 -23.74 8.46 29.28
CA ILE A 36 -24.65 7.73 28.38
C ILE A 36 -24.23 6.25 28.28
N CYS A 37 -22.94 5.97 28.06
CA CYS A 37 -22.44 4.59 28.00
C CYS A 37 -22.68 3.80 29.29
N LYS A 38 -22.54 4.44 30.46
CA LYS A 38 -22.80 3.81 31.75
C LYS A 38 -24.27 3.41 31.90
N VAL A 39 -25.20 4.25 31.42
CA VAL A 39 -26.64 3.95 31.39
C VAL A 39 -26.94 2.77 30.47
N LEU A 40 -26.38 2.76 29.26
CA LEU A 40 -26.56 1.66 28.29
C LEU A 40 -26.04 0.33 28.84
N HIS A 41 -24.86 0.33 29.44
CA HIS A 41 -24.26 -0.87 30.04
C HIS A 41 -25.07 -1.39 31.22
N ARG A 42 -25.55 -0.50 32.10
CA ARG A 42 -26.41 -0.87 33.24
C ARG A 42 -27.71 -1.55 32.79
N ASN A 43 -28.24 -1.14 31.64
CA ASN A 43 -29.46 -1.67 31.06
C ASN A 43 -29.22 -2.83 30.06
N GLY A 44 -28.01 -3.41 30.03
CA GLY A 44 -27.70 -4.56 29.18
C GLY A 44 -27.73 -4.30 27.67
N VAL A 45 -27.70 -3.02 27.25
CA VAL A 45 -27.74 -2.67 25.82
C VAL A 45 -26.37 -2.93 25.21
N LYS A 46 -26.32 -3.86 24.25
CA LYS A 46 -25.12 -4.08 23.44
C LYS A 46 -24.77 -2.80 22.69
N MET A 47 -23.52 -2.38 22.80
CA MET A 47 -23.03 -1.22 22.06
C MET A 47 -23.07 -1.54 20.56
N LEU A 48 -23.62 -0.64 19.76
CA LEU A 48 -23.62 -0.67 18.29
C LEU A 48 -22.19 -0.73 17.71
N ARG A 49 -21.18 -0.33 18.50
CA ARG A 49 -19.78 -0.44 18.16
C ARG A 49 -19.02 -1.24 19.19
N GLU A 50 -18.11 -2.09 18.73
CA GLU A 50 -17.22 -2.84 19.58
C GLU A 50 -16.37 -1.90 20.46
N GLN A 51 -16.15 -2.31 21.70
CA GLN A 51 -15.18 -1.63 22.57
C GLN A 51 -13.82 -1.64 21.86
N ARG A 52 -13.19 -0.46 21.76
CA ARG A 52 -11.90 -0.21 21.08
C ARG A 52 -11.94 -0.18 19.54
N SER A 53 -13.11 -0.02 18.93
CA SER A 53 -13.26 0.19 17.47
C SER A 53 -12.65 1.50 16.93
N GLY A 54 -12.15 2.38 17.80
CA GLY A 54 -11.53 3.65 17.41
C GLY A 54 -12.55 4.68 16.92
N GLN A 55 -12.04 5.81 16.41
CA GLN A 55 -12.89 6.74 15.66
C GLN A 55 -13.27 6.13 14.31
N PRO A 56 -14.51 6.33 13.85
CA PRO A 56 -14.91 5.85 12.53
C PRO A 56 -14.06 6.53 11.44
N ARG A 57 -13.70 5.74 10.44
CA ARG A 57 -12.93 6.20 9.28
C ARG A 57 -13.69 7.33 8.58
N LYS A 58 -12.99 8.44 8.32
CA LYS A 58 -13.56 9.58 7.59
C LYS A 58 -13.61 9.34 6.08
N HIS A 59 -12.58 8.70 5.53
CA HIS A 59 -12.36 8.54 4.10
C HIS A 59 -12.62 7.10 3.66
N LYS A 60 -13.36 6.89 2.58
CA LYS A 60 -13.64 5.55 2.06
C LYS A 60 -12.42 4.94 1.36
N VAL A 61 -12.39 3.61 1.28
CA VAL A 61 -11.42 2.83 0.50
C VAL A 61 -12.03 1.47 0.17
N ASN A 62 -11.66 0.87 -0.97
CA ASN A 62 -12.01 -0.51 -1.27
C ASN A 62 -11.23 -1.46 -0.33
N GLU A 63 -11.91 -1.99 0.68
CA GLU A 63 -11.30 -2.93 1.64
C GLU A 63 -11.10 -4.34 1.08
N ASP A 64 -11.64 -4.64 -0.10
CA ASP A 64 -11.46 -5.92 -0.77
C ASP A 64 -10.32 -5.89 -1.80
N PHE A 65 -9.62 -4.76 -1.94
CA PHE A 65 -8.62 -4.53 -2.98
C PHE A 65 -7.49 -5.59 -3.00
N PHE A 66 -7.02 -6.04 -1.84
CA PHE A 66 -5.96 -7.05 -1.74
C PHE A 66 -6.47 -8.50 -1.63
N LYS A 67 -7.79 -8.74 -1.79
CA LYS A 67 -8.39 -10.06 -1.66
C LYS A 67 -8.46 -10.84 -2.96
N THR A 68 -8.53 -10.14 -4.09
CA THR A 68 -8.60 -10.73 -5.44
C THR A 68 -7.46 -10.20 -6.29
N TRP A 69 -6.76 -11.08 -6.98
CA TRP A 69 -5.70 -10.67 -7.88
C TRP A 69 -6.24 -9.99 -9.14
N SER A 70 -5.62 -8.88 -9.49
CA SER A 70 -5.77 -8.18 -10.76
C SER A 70 -4.43 -7.56 -11.15
N HIS A 71 -4.29 -7.07 -12.38
CA HIS A 71 -3.08 -6.35 -12.80
C HIS A 71 -2.84 -5.07 -11.96
N GLU A 72 -3.91 -4.37 -11.57
CA GLU A 72 -3.88 -3.19 -10.71
C GLU A 72 -3.41 -3.55 -9.31
N MET A 73 -4.00 -4.60 -8.70
CA MET A 73 -3.62 -5.08 -7.37
C MET A 73 -2.15 -5.50 -7.35
N ALA A 74 -1.69 -6.26 -8.34
CA ALA A 74 -0.31 -6.68 -8.44
C ALA A 74 0.66 -5.50 -8.57
N TRP A 75 0.36 -4.53 -9.43
CA TRP A 75 1.20 -3.33 -9.56
C TRP A 75 1.24 -2.51 -8.26
N VAL A 76 0.09 -2.29 -7.62
CA VAL A 76 0.01 -1.59 -6.32
C VAL A 76 0.76 -2.37 -5.23
N LEU A 77 0.70 -3.70 -5.22
CA LEU A 77 1.46 -4.53 -4.27
C LEU A 77 2.97 -4.37 -4.48
N GLY A 78 3.43 -4.34 -5.74
CA GLY A 78 4.83 -4.08 -6.08
C GLY A 78 5.30 -2.72 -5.58
N MET A 79 4.54 -1.66 -5.87
CA MET A 79 4.76 -0.30 -5.35
C MET A 79 4.71 -0.25 -3.82
N PHE A 80 3.84 -1.05 -3.20
CA PHE A 80 3.72 -1.09 -1.75
C PHE A 80 4.96 -1.74 -1.13
N ILE A 81 5.52 -2.79 -1.72
CA ILE A 81 6.74 -3.44 -1.18
C ILE A 81 7.91 -2.47 -1.10
N THR A 82 8.08 -1.60 -2.10
CA THR A 82 9.17 -0.63 -2.18
C THR A 82 8.91 0.60 -1.33
N ASP A 83 7.81 1.32 -1.61
CA ASP A 83 7.55 2.67 -1.10
C ASP A 83 6.42 2.72 -0.06
N GLY A 84 5.86 1.56 0.25
CA GLY A 84 4.75 1.39 1.18
C GLY A 84 5.20 1.01 2.58
N ASN A 85 4.52 1.58 3.57
CA ASN A 85 4.73 1.31 4.98
C ASN A 85 3.41 0.93 5.66
N VAL A 86 3.43 -0.15 6.46
CA VAL A 86 2.36 -0.51 7.39
C VAL A 86 2.73 0.07 8.75
N ASN A 87 1.86 0.90 9.31
CA ASN A 87 2.07 1.43 10.64
C ASN A 87 1.84 0.33 11.69
N ARG A 88 2.73 0.25 12.68
CA ARG A 88 2.68 -0.79 13.72
C ARG A 88 1.58 -0.56 14.76
N THR A 89 1.21 0.69 15.03
CA THR A 89 0.35 1.06 16.16
C THR A 89 -1.04 1.48 15.73
N ASN A 90 -1.22 1.90 14.48
CA ASN A 90 -2.51 2.24 13.92
C ASN A 90 -2.76 1.44 12.64
N ASN A 91 -4.03 1.15 12.37
CA ASN A 91 -4.48 0.39 11.19
C ASN A 91 -4.38 1.26 9.92
N THR A 92 -3.16 1.65 9.59
CA THR A 92 -2.85 2.60 8.53
C THR A 92 -1.75 2.07 7.65
N ILE A 93 -1.96 2.19 6.35
CA ILE A 93 -0.92 2.05 5.35
C ILE A 93 -0.60 3.41 4.75
N SER A 94 0.63 3.60 4.31
CA SER A 94 1.05 4.81 3.63
C SER A 94 1.98 4.51 2.47
N PHE A 95 1.81 5.22 1.36
CA PHE A 95 2.77 5.25 0.26
C PHE A 95 3.48 6.61 0.29
N ALA A 96 4.81 6.61 0.19
CA ALA A 96 5.59 7.84 0.08
C ALA A 96 6.26 7.91 -1.29
N GLN A 97 5.84 8.85 -2.14
CA GLN A 97 6.37 9.01 -3.49
C GLN A 97 6.60 10.47 -3.83
N LYS A 98 7.70 10.74 -4.54
CA LYS A 98 8.03 12.09 -5.02
C LYS A 98 7.15 12.51 -6.19
N ASP A 99 6.75 11.55 -7.01
CA ASP A 99 5.82 11.79 -8.11
C ASP A 99 4.39 11.61 -7.60
N GLU A 100 3.68 12.73 -7.42
CA GLU A 100 2.30 12.74 -6.94
C GLU A 100 1.36 11.98 -7.88
N LYS A 101 1.64 11.93 -9.19
CA LYS A 101 0.79 11.20 -10.16
C LYS A 101 0.68 9.72 -9.81
N ILE A 102 1.77 9.12 -9.32
CA ILE A 102 1.79 7.73 -8.89
C ILE A 102 0.87 7.53 -7.67
N LEU A 103 0.84 8.49 -6.74
CA LEU A 103 -0.07 8.44 -5.59
C LEU A 103 -1.54 8.55 -6.03
N HIS A 104 -1.84 9.40 -7.02
CA HIS A 104 -3.17 9.50 -7.62
C HIS A 104 -3.61 8.16 -8.24
N ILE A 105 -2.75 7.55 -9.07
CA ILE A 105 -3.04 6.25 -9.71
C ILE A 105 -3.29 5.16 -8.68
N ILE A 106 -2.48 5.08 -7.62
CA ILE A 106 -2.67 4.10 -6.53
C ILE A 106 -4.02 4.33 -5.85
N ALA A 107 -4.36 5.58 -5.54
CA ALA A 107 -5.62 5.89 -4.89
C ALA A 107 -6.84 5.56 -5.77
N ASP A 108 -6.76 5.85 -7.07
CA ASP A 108 -7.80 5.52 -8.05
C ASP A 108 -8.02 4.00 -8.14
N TYR A 109 -6.93 3.22 -8.23
CA TYR A 109 -7.01 1.76 -8.23
C TYR A 109 -7.59 1.18 -6.94
N MET A 110 -7.24 1.76 -5.80
CA MET A 110 -7.79 1.36 -4.50
C MET A 110 -9.18 1.93 -4.23
N ASN A 111 -9.75 2.72 -5.16
CA ASN A 111 -10.98 3.50 -4.97
C ASN A 111 -10.99 4.18 -3.60
N ALA A 112 -9.88 4.83 -3.27
CA ALA A 112 -9.65 5.47 -1.99
C ALA A 112 -10.01 6.95 -2.08
N GLU A 113 -10.82 7.42 -1.14
CA GLU A 113 -10.85 8.84 -0.81
C GLU A 113 -9.61 9.12 0.04
N TYR A 114 -8.90 10.22 -0.23
CA TYR A 114 -7.70 10.53 0.50
C TYR A 114 -7.46 12.02 0.59
N VAL A 115 -6.59 12.36 1.52
CA VAL A 115 -5.94 13.66 1.60
C VAL A 115 -4.45 13.37 1.48
N LEU A 116 -3.78 14.00 0.51
CA LEU A 116 -2.32 13.98 0.49
C LEU A 116 -1.83 14.72 1.73
N SER A 117 -1.06 14.02 2.57
CA SER A 117 -0.48 14.64 3.76
C SER A 117 0.41 15.81 3.32
N PRO A 118 0.25 17.02 3.90
CA PRO A 118 0.96 18.20 3.45
C PRO A 118 2.48 18.05 3.62
N PHE A 119 3.20 18.82 2.81
CA PHE A 119 4.61 19.11 3.00
C PHE A 119 4.79 19.78 4.37
N GLY A 120 5.48 19.09 5.27
CA GLY A 120 5.91 19.67 6.54
C GLY A 120 7.32 20.24 6.40
N PRO A 121 7.78 21.10 7.33
CA PRO A 121 9.16 21.62 7.32
C PRO A 121 10.22 20.51 7.31
N THR A 122 9.89 19.31 7.82
CA THR A 122 10.76 18.12 7.82
C THR A 122 10.32 17.02 6.85
N LYS A 123 9.12 17.13 6.24
CA LYS A 123 8.53 16.09 5.39
C LYS A 123 8.34 16.65 3.99
N THR A 124 9.33 16.40 3.13
CA THR A 124 9.40 16.92 1.76
C THR A 124 8.82 15.97 0.72
N THR A 125 8.44 14.76 1.10
CA THR A 125 7.89 13.75 0.17
C THR A 125 6.39 13.60 0.41
N PRO A 126 5.55 13.82 -0.62
CA PRO A 126 4.13 13.54 -0.58
C PRO A 126 3.84 12.13 -0.07
N SER A 127 2.71 11.96 0.62
CA SER A 127 2.28 10.63 1.03
C SER A 127 0.77 10.46 0.93
N LEU A 128 0.38 9.33 0.36
CA LEU A 128 -0.98 8.80 0.43
C LEU A 128 -1.12 8.04 1.75
N ILE A 129 -2.13 8.37 2.55
CA ILE A 129 -2.40 7.74 3.85
C ILE A 129 -3.79 7.12 3.80
N ILE A 130 -3.88 5.80 4.05
CA ILE A 130 -5.13 5.04 4.04
C ILE A 130 -5.31 4.36 5.39
N HIS A 131 -6.43 4.62 6.05
CA HIS A 131 -6.76 4.03 7.34
C HIS A 131 -7.74 2.87 7.16
N SER A 132 -7.27 1.62 7.07
CA SER A 132 -8.15 0.44 7.03
C SER A 132 -7.50 -0.74 7.75
N LYS A 133 -8.27 -1.32 8.69
CA LYS A 133 -7.88 -2.55 9.40
C LYS A 133 -7.89 -3.75 8.46
N GLU A 134 -8.88 -3.85 7.60
CA GLU A 134 -9.01 -4.96 6.65
C GLU A 134 -7.85 -4.97 5.65
N VAL A 135 -7.50 -3.82 5.08
CA VAL A 135 -6.33 -3.70 4.19
C VAL A 135 -5.03 -4.09 4.89
N CYS A 136 -4.81 -3.66 6.14
CA CYS A 136 -3.65 -4.09 6.92
C CYS A 136 -3.62 -5.61 7.14
N ASN A 137 -4.76 -6.21 7.49
CA ASN A 137 -4.88 -7.65 7.70
C ASN A 137 -4.61 -8.43 6.41
N ASP A 138 -5.11 -7.96 5.27
CA ASP A 138 -4.92 -8.63 3.98
C ASP A 138 -3.45 -8.57 3.52
N LEU A 139 -2.78 -7.44 3.72
CA LEU A 139 -1.33 -7.35 3.51
C LEU A 139 -0.54 -8.28 4.43
N GLU A 140 -0.94 -8.40 5.69
CA GLU A 140 -0.30 -9.35 6.62
C GLU A 140 -0.47 -10.81 6.16
N LYS A 141 -1.64 -11.18 5.62
CA LYS A 141 -1.86 -12.52 5.04
C LYS A 141 -0.96 -12.79 3.83
N ILE A 142 -0.64 -11.77 3.04
CA ILE A 142 0.33 -11.85 1.92
C ILE A 142 1.80 -11.91 2.43
N GLY A 143 2.02 -11.76 3.75
CA GLY A 143 3.34 -11.79 4.38
C GLY A 143 4.00 -10.42 4.53
N ILE A 144 3.25 -9.33 4.31
CA ILE A 144 3.73 -7.96 4.38
C ILE A 144 3.37 -7.33 5.73
N LYS A 145 4.38 -7.10 6.57
CA LYS A 145 4.21 -6.54 7.92
C LYS A 145 4.87 -5.16 8.06
N SER A 146 4.73 -4.53 9.23
CA SER A 146 5.51 -3.33 9.57
C SER A 146 7.02 -3.65 9.63
N ASN A 147 7.88 -2.67 9.35
CA ASN A 147 9.36 -2.84 9.34
C ASN A 147 9.88 -3.97 8.42
N LYS A 148 9.16 -4.23 7.33
CA LYS A 148 9.42 -5.31 6.38
C LYS A 148 10.72 -5.20 5.56
N SER A 149 11.35 -4.03 5.50
CA SER A 149 12.39 -3.74 4.48
C SER A 149 13.56 -4.72 4.46
N LEU A 150 13.86 -5.38 5.59
CA LEU A 150 14.93 -6.38 5.71
C LEU A 150 14.46 -7.84 5.62
N THR A 151 13.15 -8.08 5.74
CA THR A 151 12.59 -9.44 5.93
C THR A 151 11.42 -9.75 5.02
N VAL A 152 11.03 -8.82 4.12
CA VAL A 152 9.90 -9.02 3.22
C VAL A 152 10.16 -10.25 2.34
N PRO A 153 9.26 -11.26 2.33
CA PRO A 153 9.38 -12.39 1.42
C PRO A 153 9.01 -11.98 0.00
N PHE A 154 9.39 -12.79 -0.98
CA PHE A 154 8.77 -12.68 -2.31
C PHE A 154 7.33 -13.22 -2.23
N PRO A 155 6.29 -12.42 -2.56
CA PRO A 155 4.91 -12.85 -2.46
C PRO A 155 4.56 -13.92 -3.51
N ASP A 156 3.59 -14.78 -3.19
CA ASP A 156 3.05 -15.78 -4.11
C ASP A 156 2.08 -15.14 -5.12
N VAL A 157 2.66 -14.53 -6.16
CA VAL A 157 1.94 -13.82 -7.22
C VAL A 157 1.62 -14.79 -8.35
N PRO A 158 0.35 -14.95 -8.77
CA PRO A 158 0.00 -15.79 -9.91
C PRO A 158 0.73 -15.34 -11.18
N MET A 159 1.12 -16.31 -12.02
CA MET A 159 1.94 -16.06 -13.21
C MET A 159 1.37 -15.00 -14.15
N GLU A 160 0.03 -14.93 -14.27
CA GLU A 160 -0.69 -13.93 -15.07
C GLU A 160 -0.41 -12.49 -14.60
N PHE A 161 -0.31 -12.26 -13.29
CA PHE A 161 -0.13 -10.92 -12.71
C PHE A 161 1.33 -10.58 -12.40
N LEU A 162 2.22 -11.55 -12.49
CA LEU A 162 3.64 -11.41 -12.19
C LEU A 162 4.33 -10.28 -12.98
N PRO A 163 4.04 -10.06 -14.29
CA PRO A 163 4.60 -8.91 -15.01
C PRO A 163 4.20 -7.56 -14.41
N SER A 164 2.94 -7.41 -13.95
CA SER A 164 2.46 -6.16 -13.33
C SER A 164 3.06 -5.94 -11.95
N PHE A 165 3.21 -7.01 -11.16
CA PHE A 165 3.90 -6.96 -9.88
C PHE A 165 5.35 -6.50 -10.03
N ILE A 166 6.11 -7.14 -10.92
CA ILE A 166 7.50 -6.78 -11.19
C ILE A 166 7.62 -5.36 -11.73
N ARG A 167 6.68 -4.91 -12.58
CA ARG A 167 6.60 -3.51 -13.01
C ARG A 167 6.46 -2.57 -11.81
N GLY A 168 5.56 -2.84 -10.88
CA GLY A 168 5.39 -2.03 -9.66
C GLY A 168 6.66 -1.95 -8.82
N VAL A 169 7.36 -3.09 -8.63
CA VAL A 169 8.65 -3.10 -7.91
C VAL A 169 9.71 -2.28 -8.64
N ILE A 170 9.77 -2.37 -9.96
CA ILE A 170 10.69 -1.58 -10.79
C ILE A 170 10.34 -0.10 -10.72
N ASP A 171 9.06 0.26 -10.73
CA ASP A 171 8.61 1.64 -10.67
C ASP A 171 8.91 2.29 -9.31
N GLY A 172 8.86 1.54 -8.22
CA GLY A 172 9.30 2.03 -6.92
C GLY A 172 10.82 2.13 -6.79
N ASP A 173 11.49 0.99 -6.62
CA ASP A 173 12.93 0.92 -6.26
C ASP A 173 13.86 0.59 -7.43
N GLY A 174 13.32 0.41 -8.64
CA GLY A 174 14.12 0.14 -9.82
C GLY A 174 14.90 1.36 -10.31
N TRP A 175 16.16 1.15 -10.66
CA TRP A 175 16.98 2.11 -11.41
C TRP A 175 17.27 1.56 -12.81
N VAL A 176 17.02 2.37 -13.84
CA VAL A 176 17.33 2.04 -15.24
C VAL A 176 18.37 3.01 -15.76
N GLN A 177 19.48 2.47 -16.28
CA GLN A 177 20.56 3.26 -16.86
C GLN A 177 20.06 4.09 -18.04
N ARG A 178 20.54 5.34 -18.17
CA ARG A 178 20.16 6.24 -19.27
C ARG A 178 20.44 5.67 -20.67
N SER A 179 21.46 4.85 -20.82
CA SER A 179 21.85 4.22 -22.09
C SER A 179 21.17 2.88 -22.35
N GLY A 180 20.32 2.38 -21.45
CA GLY A 180 19.49 1.20 -21.70
C GLY A 180 20.21 -0.14 -21.72
N TYR A 181 21.40 -0.26 -21.10
CA TYR A 181 22.11 -1.55 -21.04
C TYR A 181 21.86 -2.33 -19.75
N VAL A 182 21.59 -1.65 -18.64
CA VAL A 182 21.41 -2.29 -17.34
C VAL A 182 20.30 -1.64 -16.53
N MET A 183 19.68 -2.46 -15.69
CA MET A 183 18.84 -1.99 -14.60
C MET A 183 19.16 -2.76 -13.32
N ASN A 184 18.83 -2.18 -12.16
CA ASN A 184 18.82 -2.92 -10.92
C ASN A 184 17.66 -2.52 -10.01
N ILE A 185 17.25 -3.46 -9.16
CA ILE A 185 16.38 -3.23 -8.01
C ILE A 185 17.25 -3.40 -6.77
N THR A 186 17.17 -2.46 -5.83
CA THR A 186 17.89 -2.52 -4.55
C THR A 186 16.93 -2.92 -3.44
N THR A 187 17.29 -3.90 -2.61
CA THR A 187 16.49 -4.35 -1.47
C THR A 187 17.36 -4.75 -0.28
N GLY A 188 16.84 -4.60 0.94
CA GLY A 188 17.46 -5.11 2.15
C GLY A 188 17.13 -6.56 2.47
N SER A 189 16.12 -7.14 1.79
CA SER A 189 15.71 -8.53 2.01
C SER A 189 16.36 -9.46 0.99
N ILE A 190 17.16 -10.42 1.49
CA ILE A 190 17.74 -11.48 0.64
C ILE A 190 16.66 -12.36 0.02
N LEU A 191 15.61 -12.72 0.78
CA LEU A 191 14.51 -13.54 0.29
C LEU A 191 13.79 -12.89 -0.89
N PHE A 192 13.60 -11.57 -0.81
CA PHE A 192 13.02 -10.81 -1.91
C PHE A 192 13.96 -10.73 -3.11
N ALA A 193 15.26 -10.52 -2.87
CA ALA A 193 16.26 -10.47 -3.93
C ALA A 193 16.36 -11.79 -4.70
N GLU A 194 16.37 -12.92 -3.99
CA GLU A 194 16.39 -14.27 -4.57
C GLU A 194 15.11 -14.56 -5.37
N GLY A 195 13.95 -14.18 -4.85
CA GLY A 195 12.68 -14.28 -5.57
C GLY A 195 12.70 -13.49 -6.89
N LEU A 196 13.17 -12.24 -6.87
CA LEU A 196 13.33 -11.42 -8.08
C LEU A 196 14.29 -12.08 -9.09
N LEU A 197 15.43 -12.59 -8.62
CA LEU A 197 16.39 -13.28 -9.50
C LEU A 197 15.77 -14.51 -10.15
N ASN A 198 15.00 -15.31 -9.40
CA ASN A 198 14.34 -16.50 -9.93
C ASN A 198 13.31 -16.14 -11.00
N VAL A 199 12.53 -15.07 -10.80
CA VAL A 199 11.60 -14.56 -11.80
C VAL A 199 12.33 -14.13 -13.07
N PHE A 200 13.39 -13.32 -12.95
CA PHE A 200 14.16 -12.88 -14.12
C PHE A 200 14.80 -14.06 -14.87
N ARG A 201 15.31 -15.06 -14.16
CA ARG A 201 15.83 -16.30 -14.78
C ARG A 201 14.75 -17.11 -15.47
N SER A 202 13.54 -17.19 -14.91
CA SER A 202 12.41 -17.88 -15.53
C SER A 202 11.94 -17.22 -16.82
N TRP A 203 12.17 -15.91 -16.97
CA TRP A 203 11.97 -15.17 -18.21
C TRP A 203 13.18 -15.20 -19.14
N GLU A 204 14.16 -16.05 -18.84
CA GLU A 204 15.41 -16.21 -19.58
C GLU A 204 16.11 -14.86 -19.76
N LEU A 205 16.15 -14.05 -18.70
CA LEU A 205 16.86 -12.77 -18.67
C LEU A 205 18.22 -12.93 -18.02
N ARG A 206 19.26 -12.36 -18.65
CA ARG A 206 20.60 -12.31 -18.05
C ARG A 206 20.59 -11.47 -16.77
N SER A 207 20.65 -12.15 -15.64
CA SER A 207 20.47 -11.54 -14.32
C SER A 207 21.42 -12.08 -13.25
N GLU A 208 21.74 -11.24 -12.27
CA GLU A 208 22.63 -11.57 -11.15
C GLU A 208 22.26 -10.77 -9.89
N ILE A 209 22.63 -11.28 -8.71
CA ILE A 209 22.58 -10.52 -7.45
C ILE A 209 23.98 -10.09 -7.08
N LYS A 210 24.14 -8.82 -6.69
CA LYS A 210 25.33 -8.32 -5.99
C LYS A 210 24.95 -7.86 -4.60
N SER A 211 25.72 -8.22 -3.58
CA SER A 211 25.56 -7.70 -2.23
C SER A 211 26.63 -6.66 -1.89
N GLN A 212 26.26 -5.71 -1.03
CA GLN A 212 27.17 -4.73 -0.46
C GLN A 212 26.79 -4.49 1.00
N ILE A 213 27.78 -4.35 1.87
CA ILE A 213 27.56 -3.94 3.26
C ILE A 213 27.55 -2.41 3.32
N THR A 214 26.49 -1.84 3.88
CA THR A 214 26.38 -0.39 4.09
C THR A 214 27.30 0.09 5.21
N LYS A 215 27.50 1.42 5.33
CA LYS A 215 28.25 2.00 6.46
C LYS A 215 27.69 1.63 7.84
N ALA A 216 26.39 1.30 7.90
CA ALA A 216 25.71 0.86 9.11
C ALA A 216 25.79 -0.65 9.35
N ALA A 217 26.69 -1.36 8.65
CA ALA A 217 26.84 -2.83 8.70
C ALA A 217 25.58 -3.64 8.29
N ILE A 218 24.64 -3.00 7.58
CA ILE A 218 23.43 -3.67 7.05
C ILE A 218 23.72 -4.14 5.61
N PRO A 219 23.49 -5.42 5.27
CA PRO A 219 23.63 -5.89 3.90
C PRO A 219 22.51 -5.33 3.01
N VAL A 220 22.87 -4.98 1.78
CA VAL A 220 21.96 -4.54 0.74
C VAL A 220 22.23 -5.37 -0.51
N TYR A 221 21.17 -5.81 -1.16
CA TYR A 221 21.19 -6.67 -2.33
C TYR A 221 20.70 -5.89 -3.54
N ARG A 222 21.46 -5.97 -4.64
CA ARG A 222 21.10 -5.38 -5.94
C ARG A 222 20.88 -6.50 -6.93
N VAL A 223 19.64 -6.64 -7.40
CA VAL A 223 19.28 -7.60 -8.44
C VAL A 223 19.40 -6.89 -9.79
N TRP A 224 20.29 -7.37 -10.64
CA TRP A 224 20.61 -6.78 -11.94
C TRP A 224 19.97 -7.55 -13.09
N VAL A 225 19.50 -6.83 -14.10
CA VAL A 225 19.26 -7.35 -15.46
C VAL A 225 20.18 -6.58 -16.39
N LYS A 226 20.94 -7.29 -17.24
CA LYS A 226 22.03 -6.69 -18.03
C LYS A 226 22.05 -7.19 -19.47
N GLY A 227 22.00 -6.26 -20.40
CA GLY A 227 22.25 -6.50 -21.82
C GLY A 227 21.40 -5.59 -22.69
N LYS A 228 21.93 -5.23 -23.87
CA LYS A 228 21.21 -4.41 -24.85
C LYS A 228 19.91 -5.05 -25.33
N HIS A 229 19.85 -6.38 -25.41
CA HIS A 229 18.67 -7.13 -25.84
C HIS A 229 17.76 -7.54 -24.65
N GLU A 230 18.32 -7.58 -23.44
CA GLU A 230 17.62 -8.04 -22.23
C GLU A 230 16.63 -6.99 -21.72
N LEU A 231 17.00 -5.70 -21.70
CA LEU A 231 16.07 -4.66 -21.26
C LEU A 231 14.86 -4.50 -22.19
N PRO A 232 14.99 -4.52 -23.53
CA PRO A 232 13.84 -4.59 -24.43
C PRO A 232 12.98 -5.83 -24.20
N LYS A 233 13.58 -7.02 -24.00
CA LYS A 233 12.86 -8.26 -23.68
C LYS A 233 12.04 -8.12 -22.40
N LEU A 234 12.65 -7.59 -21.34
CA LEU A 234 11.96 -7.30 -20.08
C LEU A 234 10.85 -6.28 -20.26
N ALA A 235 11.10 -5.17 -20.97
CA ALA A 235 10.10 -4.14 -21.23
C ALA A 235 8.89 -4.70 -21.97
N LYS A 236 9.10 -5.58 -22.95
CA LYS A 236 8.03 -6.26 -23.68
C LYS A 236 7.16 -7.12 -22.76
N ILE A 237 7.76 -7.79 -21.77
CA ILE A 237 7.03 -8.60 -20.79
C ILE A 237 6.19 -7.72 -19.86
N ILE A 238 6.78 -6.65 -19.30
CA ILE A 238 6.13 -5.88 -18.22
C ILE A 238 5.26 -4.71 -18.70
N TYR A 239 5.45 -4.25 -19.94
CA TYR A 239 4.68 -3.15 -20.55
C TYR A 239 3.86 -3.62 -21.77
N ASP A 240 3.39 -4.87 -21.78
CA ASP A 240 2.54 -5.40 -22.86
C ASP A 240 1.29 -4.53 -23.09
N ARG A 241 0.66 -4.63 -24.26
CA ARG A 241 -0.45 -3.78 -24.73
C ARG A 241 -1.66 -3.71 -23.79
N ASN A 242 -1.85 -4.72 -22.94
CA ASN A 242 -2.89 -4.76 -21.91
C ASN A 242 -2.50 -4.00 -20.62
N THR A 243 -1.33 -3.37 -20.59
CA THR A 243 -0.85 -2.60 -19.45
C THR A 243 -1.64 -1.30 -19.32
N HIS A 244 -2.46 -1.21 -18.28
CA HIS A 244 -3.06 0.04 -17.83
C HIS A 244 -1.98 1.09 -17.51
N GLN A 245 -2.32 2.38 -17.56
CA GLN A 245 -1.42 3.56 -17.52
C GLN A 245 -0.55 3.71 -16.24
N ALA A 246 -0.49 2.71 -15.37
CA ALA A 246 0.30 2.70 -14.16
C ALA A 246 1.74 2.26 -14.43
N TYR A 247 2.58 3.24 -14.78
CA TYR A 247 4.04 3.08 -14.83
C TYR A 247 4.80 4.41 -14.85
N ILE A 248 6.11 4.35 -14.62
CA ILE A 248 7.01 5.50 -14.76
C ILE A 248 7.59 5.58 -16.18
N ASP A 249 7.17 6.60 -16.94
CA ASP A 249 7.49 6.77 -18.37
C ASP A 249 8.98 6.65 -18.71
N TYR A 250 9.86 7.33 -17.96
CA TYR A 250 11.28 7.35 -18.28
C TYR A 250 11.93 5.96 -18.11
N LYS A 251 11.42 5.12 -17.19
CA LYS A 251 11.95 3.76 -16.97
C LYS A 251 11.63 2.89 -18.18
N LYS A 252 10.38 2.93 -18.65
CA LYS A 252 9.95 2.30 -19.90
C LYS A 252 10.79 2.77 -21.09
N GLN A 253 10.89 4.08 -21.31
CA GLN A 253 11.66 4.65 -22.42
C GLN A 253 13.11 4.17 -22.42
N ARG A 254 13.78 4.18 -21.26
CA ARG A 254 15.18 3.74 -21.15
C ARG A 254 15.37 2.25 -21.40
N MET A 255 14.43 1.40 -20.98
CA MET A 255 14.51 -0.03 -21.28
C MET A 255 14.28 -0.33 -22.77
N MET A 256 13.53 0.52 -23.45
CA MET A 256 13.17 0.33 -24.86
C MET A 256 14.15 0.97 -25.85
N ILE A 257 15.25 1.61 -25.40
CA ILE A 257 16.21 2.31 -26.29
C ILE A 257 16.70 1.42 -27.44
N HIS A 258 16.96 0.15 -27.14
CA HIS A 258 17.51 -0.82 -28.09
C HIS A 258 16.46 -1.82 -28.59
N VAL A 259 15.17 -1.48 -28.53
CA VAL A 259 14.13 -2.25 -29.24
C VAL A 259 14.55 -2.25 -30.71
N SER A 260 14.76 -3.44 -31.24
CA SER A 260 15.35 -3.73 -32.54
C SER A 260 15.05 -2.65 -33.59
N GLN A 261 16.07 -1.89 -33.98
CA GLN A 261 16.13 -1.25 -35.29
C GLN A 261 16.41 -2.29 -36.40
N ASP A 262 16.56 -3.56 -36.03
CA ASP A 262 16.90 -4.69 -36.91
C ASP A 262 15.66 -5.23 -37.68
N ASN A 263 15.04 -4.37 -38.49
CA ASN A 263 14.14 -4.72 -39.59
C ASN A 263 14.42 -3.79 -40.79
N TYR A 264 15.68 -3.73 -41.22
CA TYR A 264 16.08 -3.25 -42.54
C TYR A 264 17.17 -4.16 -43.10
#